data_AF-A0A377PFA8-F1
#
_entry.id   AF-A0A377PFA8-F1
#
_cell.length_a   1.000
_cell.length_b   1.000
_cell.length_c   1.000
_cell.angle_alpha   90.00
_cell.angle_beta   90.00
_cell.angle_gamma   90.00
#
_symmetry.space_group_name_H-M   'P 1'
#
loop_
_entity.id
_entity.type
_entity.pdbx_description
1 polymer ?
#
loop_
_entity_poly.entity_id
_entity_poly.type
_entity_poly.pdbx_seq_one_letter_code
_entity_poly.pdbx_strand_id
1 'polypeptide(L)'
;MDTLAGIFGIGQHPKGDKDPFALRRAALGVLRIIVEKKLPLDLVTLTEEAARLYGQKLTNANVVDDVVEFMLGRFRAWYQEEGHSVDTIQAVLARRPTKPADFDARVKAVSHFRTLPEAAALAAANKRVSNILAKSTEVLGDHVHASVLKEAAEIKLATHLVVLRDKLEPLFAEGRYQEALSELAALREPVDNFFEQVMVMADDEQVRINRLTLLSKLRDLFLQVADISVLQ
;
A
#
# COMPACT_ATOMS: atom_id res chain seq x y z
N MET A 1 17.47 -17.62 -3.38
CA MET A 1 17.85 -16.29 -3.89
C MET A 1 18.85 -16.40 -5.02
N ASP A 2 20.01 -17.01 -4.78
CA ASP A 2 21.05 -17.21 -5.81
C ASP A 2 20.53 -17.73 -7.17
N THR A 3 19.77 -18.83 -7.16
CA THR A 3 19.17 -19.39 -8.40
C THR A 3 18.22 -18.42 -9.10
N LEU A 4 17.43 -17.63 -8.36
CA LEU A 4 16.53 -16.63 -8.96
C LEU A 4 17.35 -15.53 -9.64
N ALA A 5 18.34 -14.97 -8.93
CA ALA A 5 19.21 -13.93 -9.47
C ALA A 5 20.01 -14.42 -10.70
N GLY A 6 20.58 -15.63 -10.65
CA GLY A 6 21.33 -16.19 -11.77
C GLY A 6 20.45 -16.39 -13.01
N ILE A 7 19.29 -17.04 -12.86
CA ILE A 7 18.41 -17.38 -13.99
C ILE A 7 17.75 -16.13 -14.61
N PHE A 8 17.28 -15.19 -13.80
CA PHE A 8 16.78 -13.90 -14.30
C PHE A 8 17.90 -13.04 -14.87
N GLY A 9 19.09 -13.09 -14.27
CA GLY A 9 20.26 -12.34 -14.67
C GLY A 9 20.81 -12.74 -16.04
N ILE A 10 20.55 -13.97 -16.50
CA ILE A 10 20.87 -14.43 -17.87
C ILE A 10 19.65 -14.40 -18.82
N GLY A 11 18.52 -13.82 -18.39
CA GLY A 11 17.32 -13.66 -19.22
C GLY A 11 16.47 -14.92 -19.42
N GLN A 12 16.66 -15.95 -18.59
CA GLN A 12 15.92 -17.23 -18.67
C GLN A 12 14.74 -17.31 -17.69
N HIS A 13 14.01 -16.21 -17.49
CA HIS A 13 12.83 -16.19 -16.62
C HIS A 13 11.69 -17.10 -17.16
N PRO A 14 10.80 -17.62 -16.29
CA PRO A 14 9.67 -18.45 -16.70
C PRO A 14 8.72 -17.70 -17.65
N LYS A 15 8.25 -18.37 -18.71
CA LYS A 15 7.33 -17.79 -19.72
C LYS A 15 6.07 -18.63 -19.84
N GLY A 16 4.90 -17.98 -19.76
CA GLY A 16 3.60 -18.66 -19.74
C GLY A 16 3.56 -19.72 -18.64
N ASP A 17 3.05 -20.91 -18.91
CA ASP A 17 3.00 -21.99 -17.91
C ASP A 17 4.33 -22.71 -17.71
N LYS A 18 5.33 -22.49 -18.59
CA LYS A 18 6.63 -23.18 -18.51
C LYS A 18 7.50 -22.58 -17.41
N ASP A 19 7.86 -23.41 -16.43
CA ASP A 19 8.82 -23.13 -15.37
C ASP A 19 9.89 -24.24 -15.29
N PRO A 20 10.84 -24.29 -16.26
CA PRO A 20 11.78 -25.41 -16.40
C PRO A 20 12.75 -25.54 -15.23
N PHE A 21 12.97 -24.45 -14.47
CA PHE A 21 13.89 -24.40 -13.32
C PHE A 21 13.15 -24.38 -11.97
N ALA A 22 11.82 -24.61 -11.98
CA ALA A 22 10.97 -24.58 -10.78
C ALA A 22 11.09 -23.28 -9.95
N LEU A 23 11.32 -22.14 -10.60
CA LEU A 23 11.52 -20.84 -9.94
C LEU A 23 10.29 -20.39 -9.16
N ARG A 24 9.07 -20.73 -9.60
CA ARG A 24 7.83 -20.40 -8.87
C ARG A 24 7.79 -21.10 -7.52
N ARG A 25 8.17 -22.38 -7.51
CA ARG A 25 8.24 -23.19 -6.29
C ARG A 25 9.35 -22.68 -5.37
N ALA A 26 10.52 -22.36 -5.93
CA ALA A 26 11.63 -21.82 -5.17
C ALA A 26 11.28 -20.45 -4.53
N ALA A 27 10.69 -19.54 -5.31
CA ALA A 27 10.25 -18.24 -4.83
C ALA A 27 9.22 -18.37 -3.70
N LEU A 28 8.18 -19.21 -3.89
CA LEU A 28 7.17 -19.44 -2.86
C LEU A 28 7.79 -20.02 -1.58
N GLY A 29 8.72 -20.97 -1.71
CA GLY A 29 9.43 -21.55 -0.55
C GLY A 29 10.19 -20.49 0.25
N VAL A 30 10.90 -19.59 -0.42
CA VAL A 30 11.59 -18.47 0.25
C VAL A 30 10.60 -17.54 0.96
N LEU A 31 9.53 -17.13 0.27
CA LEU A 31 8.50 -16.26 0.86
C LEU A 31 7.88 -16.88 2.11
N ARG A 32 7.49 -18.16 2.05
CA ARG A 32 6.92 -18.88 3.18
C ARG A 32 7.88 -18.95 4.36
N ILE A 33 9.15 -19.27 4.13
CA ILE A 33 10.15 -19.28 5.21
C ILE A 33 10.24 -17.91 5.90
N ILE A 34 10.33 -16.82 5.12
CA ILE A 34 10.44 -15.47 5.66
C ILE A 34 9.20 -15.11 6.47
N VAL A 35 8.00 -15.35 5.93
CA VAL A 35 6.73 -15.01 6.58
C VAL A 35 6.48 -15.87 7.82
N GLU A 36 6.54 -17.19 7.69
CA GLU A 36 6.23 -18.13 8.78
C GLU A 36 7.20 -18.00 9.95
N LYS A 37 8.46 -17.63 9.69
CA LYS A 37 9.48 -17.36 10.72
C LYS A 37 9.57 -15.90 11.11
N LYS A 38 8.75 -15.02 10.54
CA LYS A 38 8.73 -13.56 10.79
C LYS A 38 10.11 -12.93 10.67
N LEU A 39 10.88 -13.33 9.66
CA LEU A 39 12.25 -12.83 9.47
C LEU A 39 12.20 -11.38 8.95
N PRO A 40 13.03 -10.47 9.49
CA PRO A 40 13.09 -9.07 9.07
C PRO A 40 13.93 -8.91 7.79
N LEU A 41 13.58 -9.67 6.74
CA LEU A 41 14.33 -9.73 5.49
C LEU A 41 13.61 -8.95 4.38
N ASP A 42 14.41 -8.24 3.58
CA ASP A 42 13.96 -7.47 2.43
C ASP A 42 14.38 -8.17 1.13
N LEU A 43 13.43 -8.34 0.20
CA LEU A 43 13.67 -9.04 -1.06
C LEU A 43 14.64 -8.29 -1.97
N VAL A 44 14.66 -6.96 -1.96
CA VAL A 44 15.60 -6.15 -2.74
C VAL A 44 17.00 -6.42 -2.23
N THR A 45 17.23 -6.24 -0.92
CA THR A 45 18.55 -6.49 -0.31
C THR A 45 19.06 -7.91 -0.55
N LEU A 46 18.18 -8.92 -0.39
CA LEU A 46 18.55 -10.31 -0.63
C LEU A 46 18.91 -10.58 -2.10
N THR A 47 18.23 -9.92 -3.03
CA THR A 47 18.46 -10.09 -4.47
C THR A 47 19.69 -9.32 -4.93
N GLU A 48 19.91 -8.11 -4.43
CA GLU A 48 21.13 -7.33 -4.66
C GLU A 48 22.37 -8.11 -4.23
N GLU A 49 22.34 -8.70 -3.03
CA GLU A 49 23.46 -9.48 -2.53
C GLU A 49 23.70 -10.73 -3.39
N ALA A 50 22.63 -11.43 -3.79
CA ALA A 50 22.75 -12.57 -4.70
C ALA A 50 23.34 -12.15 -6.06
N ALA A 51 22.85 -11.06 -6.66
CA ALA A 51 23.34 -10.55 -7.94
C ALA A 51 24.80 -10.10 -7.87
N ARG A 52 25.20 -9.47 -6.76
CA ARG A 52 26.59 -9.03 -6.51
C ARG A 52 27.59 -10.18 -6.58
N LEU A 53 27.22 -11.36 -6.07
CA LEU A 53 28.08 -12.55 -6.08
C LEU A 53 28.36 -13.10 -7.50
N TYR A 54 27.51 -12.78 -8.48
CA TYR A 54 27.73 -13.14 -9.89
C TYR A 54 28.68 -12.18 -10.63
N GLY A 55 28.95 -10.99 -10.10
CA GLY A 55 29.80 -9.98 -10.75
C GLY A 55 29.29 -9.61 -12.16
N GLN A 56 30.18 -9.63 -13.14
CA GLN A 56 29.87 -9.25 -14.54
C GLN A 56 29.20 -10.38 -15.36
N LYS A 57 28.83 -11.50 -14.73
CA LYS A 57 28.24 -12.65 -15.44
C LYS A 57 26.77 -12.43 -15.82
N LEU A 58 26.09 -11.49 -15.17
CA LEU A 58 24.69 -11.18 -15.46
C LEU A 58 24.61 -10.20 -16.62
N THR A 59 23.76 -10.50 -17.60
CA THR A 59 23.53 -9.65 -18.78
C THR A 59 22.29 -8.76 -18.61
N ASN A 60 21.39 -9.11 -17.69
CA ASN A 60 20.21 -8.33 -17.38
C ASN A 60 20.50 -7.27 -16.30
N ALA A 61 20.47 -5.99 -16.69
CA ALA A 61 20.66 -4.87 -15.78
C ALA A 61 19.53 -4.69 -14.75
N ASN A 62 18.32 -5.20 -15.05
CA ASN A 62 17.13 -5.06 -14.20
C ASN A 62 16.85 -6.31 -13.35
N VAL A 63 17.86 -7.18 -13.17
CA VAL A 63 17.70 -8.47 -12.48
C VAL A 63 17.07 -8.34 -11.09
N VAL A 64 17.39 -7.28 -10.34
CA VAL A 64 16.86 -7.06 -9.00
C VAL A 64 15.35 -6.81 -9.05
N ASP A 65 14.91 -5.84 -9.87
CA ASP A 65 13.49 -5.51 -10.02
C ASP A 65 12.71 -6.70 -10.59
N ASP A 66 13.23 -7.39 -11.60
CA ASP A 66 12.52 -8.51 -12.23
C ASP A 66 12.28 -9.68 -11.24
N VAL A 67 13.28 -9.99 -10.40
CA VAL A 67 13.15 -11.02 -9.36
C VAL A 67 12.17 -10.58 -8.28
N VAL A 68 12.26 -9.33 -7.82
CA VAL A 68 11.35 -8.79 -6.80
C VAL A 68 9.91 -8.81 -7.30
N GLU A 69 9.63 -8.32 -8.51
CA GLU A 69 8.31 -8.38 -9.14
C GLU A 69 7.79 -9.81 -9.28
N PHE A 70 8.67 -10.72 -9.71
CA PHE A 70 8.32 -12.13 -9.83
C PHE A 70 7.91 -12.74 -8.48
N MET A 71 8.64 -12.42 -7.42
CA MET A 71 8.37 -12.87 -6.05
C MET A 71 7.10 -12.24 -5.49
N LEU A 72 6.92 -10.92 -5.61
CA LEU A 72 5.68 -10.24 -5.18
C LEU A 72 4.45 -10.83 -5.88
N GLY A 73 4.57 -11.14 -7.18
CA GLY A 73 3.52 -11.80 -7.95
C GLY A 73 3.14 -13.20 -7.44
N ARG A 74 3.94 -13.84 -6.58
CA ARG A 74 3.60 -15.14 -5.98
C ARG A 74 2.63 -15.01 -4.81
N PHE A 75 2.62 -13.87 -4.11
CA PHE A 75 1.71 -13.65 -3.00
C PHE A 75 0.24 -13.76 -3.42
N ARG A 76 -0.09 -13.32 -4.64
CA ARG A 76 -1.46 -13.40 -5.16
C ARG A 76 -2.03 -14.82 -5.10
N ALA A 77 -1.33 -15.78 -5.70
CA ALA A 77 -1.82 -17.17 -5.73
C ALA A 77 -1.86 -17.76 -4.32
N TRP A 78 -0.80 -17.55 -3.54
CA TRP A 78 -0.70 -18.09 -2.18
C TRP A 78 -1.80 -17.59 -1.24
N TYR A 79 -1.97 -16.27 -1.10
CA TYR A 79 -3.00 -15.73 -0.20
C TYR A 79 -4.43 -15.97 -0.69
N GLN A 80 -4.62 -16.12 -2.01
CA GLN A 80 -5.92 -16.52 -2.56
C GLN A 80 -6.26 -17.97 -2.19
N GLU A 81 -5.29 -18.89 -2.20
CA GLU A 81 -5.45 -20.27 -1.71
C GLU A 81 -5.73 -20.31 -0.20
N GLU A 82 -5.21 -19.36 0.58
CA GLU A 82 -5.53 -19.18 2.00
C GLU A 82 -6.89 -18.52 2.26
N GLY A 83 -7.63 -18.14 1.21
CA GLY A 83 -8.99 -17.61 1.30
C GLY A 83 -9.09 -16.08 1.38
N HIS A 84 -7.99 -15.35 1.22
CA HIS A 84 -8.04 -13.89 1.16
C HIS A 84 -8.61 -13.43 -0.20
N SER A 85 -9.47 -12.41 -0.16
CA SER A 85 -10.04 -11.82 -1.38
C SER A 85 -8.97 -11.22 -2.29
N VAL A 86 -9.16 -11.32 -3.61
CA VAL A 86 -8.24 -10.76 -4.62
C VAL A 86 -8.02 -9.27 -4.39
N ASP A 87 -9.07 -8.50 -4.09
CA ASP A 87 -8.96 -7.05 -3.91
C ASP A 87 -8.11 -6.67 -2.70
N THR A 88 -8.17 -7.44 -1.60
CA THR A 88 -7.27 -7.24 -0.45
C THR A 88 -5.82 -7.43 -0.87
N ILE A 89 -5.53 -8.49 -1.61
CA ILE A 89 -4.17 -8.79 -2.05
C ILE A 89 -3.66 -7.69 -3.01
N GLN A 90 -4.52 -7.24 -3.94
CA GLN A 90 -4.17 -6.14 -4.84
C GLN A 90 -3.96 -4.80 -4.11
N ALA A 91 -4.79 -4.48 -3.11
CA ALA A 91 -4.64 -3.27 -2.30
C ALA A 91 -3.27 -3.20 -1.61
N VAL A 92 -2.77 -4.33 -1.09
CA VAL A 92 -1.44 -4.41 -0.47
C VAL A 92 -0.34 -4.40 -1.53
N LEU A 93 -0.48 -5.17 -2.61
CA LEU A 93 0.50 -5.21 -3.71
C LEU A 93 0.70 -3.84 -4.39
N ALA A 94 -0.34 -3.00 -4.45
CA ALA A 94 -0.24 -1.64 -4.97
C ALA A 94 0.74 -0.74 -4.19
N ARG A 95 1.07 -1.12 -2.95
CA ARG A 95 2.11 -0.47 -2.12
C ARG A 95 3.50 -1.07 -2.31
N ARG A 96 3.60 -2.17 -3.06
CA ARG A 96 4.85 -2.90 -3.38
C ARG A 96 5.74 -3.16 -2.15
N PRO A 97 5.22 -3.68 -1.01
CA PRO A 97 6.06 -3.89 0.17
C PRO A 97 7.03 -5.06 -0.09
N THR A 98 8.32 -4.77 -0.04
CA THR A 98 9.42 -5.69 -0.40
C THR A 98 9.85 -6.62 0.73
N LYS A 99 9.30 -6.43 1.95
CA LYS A 99 9.52 -7.30 3.11
C LYS A 99 8.36 -8.29 3.23
N PRO A 100 8.56 -9.60 3.05
CA PRO A 100 7.46 -10.56 3.05
C PRO A 100 6.68 -10.62 4.37
N ALA A 101 7.36 -10.54 5.52
CA ALA A 101 6.69 -10.51 6.83
C ALA A 101 5.81 -9.25 7.00
N ASP A 102 6.21 -8.13 6.40
CA ASP A 102 5.43 -6.89 6.39
C ASP A 102 4.21 -6.99 5.47
N PHE A 103 4.37 -7.61 4.29
CA PHE A 103 3.27 -7.93 3.38
C PHE A 103 2.18 -8.75 4.09
N ASP A 104 2.58 -9.79 4.83
CA ASP A 104 1.66 -10.64 5.60
C ASP A 104 0.86 -9.84 6.64
N ALA A 105 1.55 -8.98 7.41
CA ALA A 105 0.91 -8.13 8.40
C ALA A 105 -0.13 -7.18 7.78
N ARG A 106 0.18 -6.60 6.60
CA ARG A 106 -0.74 -5.73 5.85
C ARG A 106 -1.95 -6.50 5.32
N VAL A 107 -1.76 -7.68 4.74
CA VAL A 107 -2.89 -8.50 4.23
C VAL A 107 -3.85 -8.86 5.36
N LYS A 108 -3.33 -9.30 6.51
CA LYS A 108 -4.15 -9.62 7.68
C LYS A 108 -4.90 -8.41 8.21
N ALA A 109 -4.22 -7.26 8.31
CA ALA A 109 -4.83 -6.01 8.74
C ALA A 109 -5.95 -5.55 7.80
N VAL A 110 -5.73 -5.59 6.48
CA VAL A 110 -6.75 -5.21 5.48
C VAL A 110 -7.91 -6.22 5.49
N SER A 111 -7.63 -7.51 5.63
CA SER A 111 -8.69 -8.53 5.77
C SER A 111 -9.54 -8.31 7.02
N HIS A 112 -8.94 -7.94 8.15
CA HIS A 112 -9.69 -7.56 9.34
C HIS A 112 -10.49 -6.27 9.12
N PHE A 113 -9.87 -5.22 8.55
CA PHE A 113 -10.55 -3.97 8.26
C PHE A 113 -11.82 -4.20 7.44
N ARG A 114 -11.78 -5.08 6.43
CA ARG A 114 -12.96 -5.42 5.61
C ARG A 114 -14.15 -5.99 6.41
N THR A 115 -13.95 -6.53 7.60
CA THR A 115 -15.05 -7.03 8.44
C THR A 115 -15.72 -5.93 9.26
N LEU A 116 -15.11 -4.73 9.32
CA LEU A 116 -15.65 -3.60 10.05
C LEU A 116 -16.83 -2.97 9.26
N PRO A 117 -17.92 -2.55 9.95
CA PRO A 117 -19.06 -1.89 9.32
C PRO A 117 -18.70 -0.64 8.51
N GLU A 118 -17.62 0.05 8.88
CA GLU A 118 -17.18 1.30 8.28
C GLU A 118 -16.39 1.10 6.98
N ALA A 119 -15.89 -0.12 6.72
CA ALA A 119 -14.89 -0.38 5.69
C ALA A 119 -15.37 -0.06 4.28
N ALA A 120 -16.60 -0.45 3.94
CA ALA A 120 -17.17 -0.20 2.62
C ALA A 120 -17.33 1.30 2.35
N ALA A 121 -17.79 2.07 3.35
CA ALA A 121 -17.94 3.52 3.24
C ALA A 121 -16.58 4.21 3.08
N LEU A 122 -15.59 3.82 3.88
CA LEU A 122 -14.24 4.41 3.83
C LEU A 122 -13.48 4.04 2.55
N ALA A 123 -13.65 2.83 2.03
CA ALA A 123 -13.09 2.42 0.74
C ALA A 123 -13.71 3.25 -0.41
N ALA A 124 -15.04 3.42 -0.41
CA ALA A 124 -15.73 4.27 -1.38
C ALA A 124 -15.29 5.73 -1.30
N ALA A 125 -15.13 6.27 -0.09
CA ALA A 125 -14.62 7.62 0.11
C ALA A 125 -13.18 7.77 -0.39
N ASN A 126 -12.28 6.81 -0.10
CA ASN A 126 -10.91 6.83 -0.61
C ASN A 126 -10.83 6.70 -2.12
N LYS A 127 -11.72 5.92 -2.74
CA LYS A 127 -11.87 5.87 -4.20
C LYS A 127 -12.32 7.21 -4.78
N ARG A 128 -13.26 7.88 -4.13
CA ARG A 128 -13.66 9.25 -4.52
C ARG A 128 -12.48 10.22 -4.40
N VAL A 129 -11.73 10.18 -3.30
CA VAL A 129 -10.52 10.99 -3.11
C VAL A 129 -9.50 10.73 -4.22
N SER A 130 -9.16 9.46 -4.48
CA SER A 130 -8.21 9.07 -5.52
C SER A 130 -8.63 9.62 -6.89
N ASN A 131 -9.91 9.52 -7.25
CA ASN A 131 -10.45 10.05 -8.51
C ASN A 131 -10.43 11.58 -8.59
N ILE A 132 -10.69 12.29 -7.48
CA ILE A 132 -10.61 13.75 -7.43
C ILE A 132 -9.16 14.20 -7.65
N LEU A 133 -8.22 13.58 -6.91
CA LEU A 133 -6.80 13.92 -6.99
C LEU A 133 -6.23 13.62 -8.38
N ALA A 134 -6.59 12.49 -8.99
CA ALA A 134 -6.14 12.11 -10.33
C ALA A 134 -6.62 13.07 -11.44
N LYS A 135 -7.70 13.82 -11.22
CA LYS A 135 -8.23 14.81 -12.17
C LYS A 135 -7.69 16.22 -11.93
N SER A 136 -7.07 16.47 -10.79
CA SER A 136 -6.52 17.78 -10.46
C SER A 136 -5.13 17.95 -11.05
N THR A 137 -4.87 19.12 -11.61
CA THR A 137 -3.53 19.54 -12.08
C THR A 137 -2.83 20.48 -11.11
N GLU A 138 -3.47 20.74 -9.95
CA GLU A 138 -2.97 21.68 -8.94
C GLU A 138 -1.74 21.10 -8.24
N VAL A 139 -0.78 21.97 -7.93
CA VAL A 139 0.33 21.62 -7.05
C VAL A 139 -0.17 21.71 -5.61
N LEU A 140 -0.19 20.57 -4.92
CA LEU A 140 -0.67 20.49 -3.54
C LEU A 140 0.36 21.06 -2.57
N GLY A 141 -0.12 21.55 -1.43
CA GLY A 141 0.73 22.00 -0.34
C GLY A 141 1.29 20.84 0.47
N ASP A 142 2.37 21.10 1.22
CA ASP A 142 2.96 20.12 2.13
C ASP A 142 2.07 19.83 3.35
N HIS A 143 1.28 20.82 3.78
CA HIS A 143 0.42 20.76 4.96
C HIS A 143 -0.89 21.50 4.75
N VAL A 144 -1.90 21.12 5.53
CA VAL A 144 -3.19 21.82 5.56
C VAL A 144 -3.04 23.11 6.35
N HIS A 145 -3.43 24.22 5.76
CA HIS A 145 -3.40 25.55 6.39
C HIS A 145 -4.71 25.81 7.13
N ALA A 146 -4.64 25.87 8.46
CA ALA A 146 -5.82 26.10 9.30
C ALA A 146 -6.50 27.45 9.03
N SER A 147 -5.74 28.48 8.64
CA SER A 147 -6.25 29.82 8.32
C SER A 147 -7.13 29.88 7.07
N VAL A 148 -7.09 28.84 6.24
CA VAL A 148 -7.83 28.76 4.96
C VAL A 148 -9.08 27.88 5.08
N LEU A 149 -9.22 27.13 6.17
CA LEU A 149 -10.41 26.31 6.43
C LEU A 149 -11.60 27.21 6.76
N LYS A 150 -12.71 27.03 6.03
CA LYS A 150 -13.92 27.85 6.13
C LYS A 150 -15.07 27.07 6.80
N GLU A 151 -15.33 25.85 6.35
CA GLU A 151 -16.47 25.06 6.82
C GLU A 151 -16.17 24.29 8.11
N ALA A 152 -17.19 24.14 8.97
CA ALA A 152 -17.04 23.38 10.21
C ALA A 152 -16.63 21.91 9.95
N ALA A 153 -17.14 21.30 8.88
CA ALA A 153 -16.84 19.91 8.52
C ALA A 153 -15.37 19.70 8.10
N GLU A 154 -14.76 20.63 7.33
CA GLU A 154 -13.34 20.52 6.97
C GLU A 154 -12.41 20.80 8.16
N ILE A 155 -12.81 21.71 9.06
CA ILE A 155 -12.08 21.95 10.31
C ILE A 155 -12.10 20.70 11.20
N LYS A 156 -13.27 20.04 11.35
CA LYS A 156 -13.41 18.80 12.13
C LYS A 156 -12.54 17.68 11.53
N LEU A 157 -12.60 17.47 10.22
CA LEU A 157 -11.79 16.45 9.54
C LEU A 157 -10.28 16.74 9.67
N ALA A 158 -9.84 17.97 9.42
CA ALA A 158 -8.43 18.35 9.54
C ALA A 158 -7.90 18.13 10.97
N THR A 159 -8.68 18.49 11.98
CA THR A 159 -8.32 18.28 13.39
C THR A 159 -8.19 16.81 13.73
N HIS A 160 -9.17 15.98 13.32
CA HIS A 160 -9.13 14.53 13.53
C HIS A 160 -7.92 13.87 12.84
N LEU A 161 -7.58 14.31 11.63
CA LEU A 161 -6.43 13.77 10.90
C LEU A 161 -5.10 14.05 11.59
N VAL A 162 -4.91 15.25 12.16
CA VAL A 162 -3.69 15.57 12.91
C VAL A 162 -3.57 14.66 14.13
N VAL A 163 -4.63 14.52 14.92
CA VAL A 163 -4.64 13.66 16.11
C VAL A 163 -4.38 12.19 15.75
N LEU A 164 -5.04 11.68 14.70
CA LEU A 164 -4.84 10.30 14.26
C LEU A 164 -3.43 10.09 13.71
N ARG A 165 -2.89 11.00 12.92
CA ARG A 165 -1.51 10.88 12.42
C ARG A 165 -0.53 10.65 13.57
N ASP A 166 -0.58 11.49 14.60
CA ASP A 166 0.34 11.42 15.73
C ASP A 166 0.12 10.14 16.56
N LYS A 167 -1.14 9.69 16.69
CA LYS A 167 -1.48 8.42 17.36
C LYS A 167 -0.99 7.19 16.57
N LEU A 168 -1.05 7.24 15.24
CA LEU A 168 -0.81 6.10 14.37
C LEU A 168 0.67 5.90 14.00
N GLU A 169 1.48 6.95 14.05
CA GLU A 169 2.92 6.90 13.76
C GLU A 169 3.65 5.74 14.47
N PRO A 170 3.53 5.54 15.80
CA PRO A 170 4.17 4.40 16.47
C PRO A 170 3.60 3.05 16.01
N LEU A 171 2.31 2.97 15.71
CA LEU A 171 1.69 1.72 15.22
C LEU A 171 2.22 1.33 13.85
N PHE A 172 2.42 2.29 12.95
CA PHE A 172 3.03 2.03 11.65
C PHE A 172 4.50 1.62 11.78
N ALA A 173 5.26 2.26 12.66
CA ALA A 173 6.66 1.89 12.92
C ALA A 173 6.81 0.46 13.45
N GLU A 174 5.86 0.00 14.27
CA GLU A 174 5.83 -1.36 14.83
C GLU A 174 5.15 -2.39 13.90
N GLY A 175 4.63 -1.98 12.73
CA GLY A 175 3.89 -2.87 11.83
C GLY A 175 2.52 -3.32 12.38
N ARG A 176 1.96 -2.59 13.35
CA ARG A 176 0.65 -2.84 13.99
C ARG A 176 -0.49 -2.28 13.15
N TYR A 177 -0.54 -2.72 11.89
CA TYR A 177 -1.45 -2.19 10.88
C TYR A 177 -2.93 -2.45 11.17
N GLN A 178 -3.26 -3.56 11.84
CA GLN A 178 -4.65 -3.88 12.17
C GLN A 178 -5.23 -2.83 13.12
N GLU A 179 -4.50 -2.52 14.20
CA GLU A 179 -4.89 -1.48 15.16
C GLU A 179 -4.96 -0.12 14.48
N ALA A 180 -4.00 0.19 13.60
CA ALA A 180 -4.01 1.44 12.86
C ALA A 180 -5.26 1.58 11.96
N LEU A 181 -5.64 0.52 11.23
CA LEU A 181 -6.85 0.55 10.39
C LEU A 181 -8.14 0.60 11.22
N SER A 182 -8.19 -0.05 12.38
CA SER A 182 -9.32 0.05 13.31
C SER A 182 -9.50 1.48 13.84
N GLU A 183 -8.41 2.18 14.14
CA GLU A 183 -8.45 3.59 14.54
C GLU A 183 -8.86 4.51 13.39
N LEU A 184 -8.36 4.24 12.18
CA LEU A 184 -8.79 4.96 10.97
C LEU A 184 -10.27 4.72 10.62
N ALA A 185 -10.89 3.63 11.10
CA ALA A 185 -12.32 3.39 10.90
C ALA A 185 -13.19 4.51 11.51
N ALA A 186 -12.71 5.17 12.58
CA ALA A 186 -13.39 6.31 13.20
C ALA A 186 -13.49 7.54 12.29
N LEU A 187 -12.77 7.58 11.16
CA LEU A 187 -12.86 8.67 10.18
C LEU A 187 -14.11 8.62 9.32
N ARG A 188 -14.91 7.55 9.37
CA ARG A 188 -16.11 7.42 8.54
C ARG A 188 -17.01 8.65 8.63
N GLU A 189 -17.50 8.98 9.82
CA GLU A 189 -18.46 10.08 10.01
C GLU A 189 -17.84 11.46 9.66
N PRO A 190 -16.60 11.82 10.07
CA PRO A 190 -15.95 13.04 9.62
C PRO A 190 -15.80 13.15 8.08
N VAL A 191 -15.50 12.04 7.41
CA VAL A 191 -15.31 12.01 5.95
C VAL A 191 -16.63 12.14 5.21
N ASP A 192 -17.67 11.44 5.68
CA ASP A 192 -19.03 11.57 5.11
C ASP A 192 -19.53 13.01 5.25
N ASN A 193 -19.45 13.60 6.45
CA ASN A 193 -19.83 14.99 6.71
C ASN A 193 -19.05 15.99 5.83
N PHE A 194 -17.74 15.77 5.67
CA PHE A 194 -16.93 16.61 4.78
C PHE A 194 -17.49 16.57 3.36
N PHE A 195 -17.78 15.38 2.83
CA PHE A 195 -18.23 15.25 1.45
C PHE A 195 -19.68 15.70 1.22
N GLU A 196 -20.51 15.74 2.25
CA GLU A 196 -21.87 16.28 2.21
C GLU A 196 -21.88 17.81 2.28
N GLN A 197 -21.01 18.42 3.10
CA GLN A 197 -21.07 19.85 3.41
C GLN A 197 -20.02 20.69 2.68
N VAL A 198 -18.95 20.07 2.16
CA VAL A 198 -17.79 20.78 1.60
C VAL A 198 -17.67 20.52 0.10
N MET A 199 -17.80 21.59 -0.69
CA MET A 199 -17.50 21.56 -2.12
C MET A 199 -15.98 21.62 -2.32
N VAL A 200 -15.36 20.49 -2.71
CA VAL A 200 -13.90 20.38 -2.87
C VAL A 200 -13.36 21.31 -3.96
N MET A 201 -14.06 21.40 -5.10
CA MET A 201 -13.70 22.27 -6.22
C MET A 201 -14.26 23.68 -5.99
N ALA A 202 -13.70 24.38 -5.00
CA ALA A 202 -14.07 25.76 -4.69
C ALA A 202 -13.54 26.74 -5.76
N ASP A 203 -14.23 27.88 -5.94
CA ASP A 203 -13.82 28.95 -6.84
C ASP A 203 -12.49 29.59 -6.38
N ASP A 204 -12.37 29.80 -5.07
CA ASP A 204 -11.16 30.29 -4.40
C ASP A 204 -10.06 29.22 -4.48
N GLU A 205 -9.00 29.56 -5.22
CA GLU A 205 -7.85 28.68 -5.48
C GLU A 205 -7.16 28.22 -4.20
N GLN A 206 -6.96 29.12 -3.23
CA GLN A 206 -6.30 28.76 -1.97
C GLN A 206 -7.12 27.75 -1.18
N VAL A 207 -8.44 27.95 -1.12
CA VAL A 207 -9.37 27.00 -0.47
C VAL A 207 -9.39 25.67 -1.20
N ARG A 208 -9.45 25.68 -2.53
CA ARG A 208 -9.45 24.46 -3.35
C ARG A 208 -8.17 23.65 -3.13
N ILE A 209 -6.99 24.27 -3.20
CA ILE A 209 -5.70 23.62 -2.96
C ILE A 209 -5.64 23.06 -1.53
N ASN A 210 -6.12 23.81 -0.53
CA ASN A 210 -6.11 23.37 0.87
C ASN A 210 -7.01 22.14 1.09
N ARG A 211 -8.20 22.12 0.46
CA ARG A 211 -9.12 20.96 0.49
C ARG A 211 -8.54 19.74 -0.20
N LEU A 212 -7.92 19.91 -1.37
CA LEU A 212 -7.23 18.83 -2.07
C LEU A 212 -6.06 18.29 -1.24
N THR A 213 -5.30 19.18 -0.58
CA THR A 213 -4.22 18.81 0.34
C THR A 213 -4.76 17.99 1.51
N LEU A 214 -5.88 18.42 2.12
CA LEU A 214 -6.55 17.68 3.19
C LEU A 214 -6.94 16.26 2.76
N LEU A 215 -7.54 16.13 1.57
CA LEU A 215 -7.90 14.82 1.01
C LEU A 215 -6.66 13.96 0.69
N SER A 216 -5.57 14.56 0.22
CA SER A 216 -4.30 13.84 0.03
C SER A 216 -3.78 13.29 1.35
N LYS A 217 -3.76 14.10 2.43
CA LYS A 217 -3.29 13.65 3.74
C LYS A 217 -4.16 12.54 4.33
N LEU A 218 -5.48 12.61 4.13
CA LEU A 218 -6.39 11.52 4.48
C LEU A 218 -6.01 10.21 3.76
N ARG A 219 -5.81 10.28 2.44
CA ARG A 219 -5.43 9.12 1.61
C ARG A 219 -4.06 8.57 2.04
N ASP A 220 -3.10 9.44 2.33
CA ASP A 220 -1.74 9.04 2.71
C ASP A 220 -1.73 8.15 3.97
N LEU A 221 -2.61 8.40 4.95
CA LEU A 221 -2.73 7.56 6.14
C LEU A 221 -3.13 6.12 5.80
N PHE A 222 -4.07 5.92 4.86
CA PHE A 222 -4.45 4.58 4.43
C PHE A 222 -3.36 3.93 3.59
N LEU A 223 -2.68 4.71 2.73
CA LEU A 223 -1.56 4.24 1.90
C LEU A 223 -0.35 3.79 2.72
N GLN A 224 -0.24 4.17 4.00
CA GLN A 224 0.74 3.59 4.92
C GLN A 224 0.52 2.08 5.12
N VAL A 225 -0.68 1.55 4.84
CA VAL A 225 -1.02 0.12 4.94
C VAL A 225 -1.32 -0.51 3.57
N ALA A 226 -2.27 0.06 2.82
CA ALA A 226 -2.72 -0.49 1.55
C ALA A 226 -3.46 0.59 0.74
N ASP A 227 -3.57 0.41 -0.58
CA ASP A 227 -4.49 1.22 -1.37
C ASP A 227 -5.93 0.73 -1.17
N ILE A 228 -6.61 1.22 -0.14
CA ILE A 228 -7.98 0.79 0.15
C ILE A 228 -9.00 1.25 -0.89
N SER A 229 -8.62 2.14 -1.82
CA SER A 229 -9.51 2.60 -2.90
C SER A 229 -9.84 1.50 -3.92
N VAL A 230 -9.06 0.41 -3.93
CA VAL A 230 -9.29 -0.76 -4.80
C VAL A 230 -10.07 -1.88 -4.13
N LEU A 231 -10.46 -1.73 -2.85
CA LEU A 231 -11.35 -2.68 -2.18
C LEU A 231 -12.77 -2.52 -2.76
N GLN A 232 -13.26 -3.54 -3.46
CA GLN A 232 -14.62 -3.62 -4.00
C GLN A 232 -15.48 -4.59 -3.17
#